data_AF-A0A1W1Y7T9-F1
#
_entry.id   AF-A0A1W1Y7T9-F1
#
_cell.length_a   1.000
_cell.length_b   1.000
_cell.length_c   1.000
_cell.angle_alpha   90.00
_cell.angle_beta   90.00
_cell.angle_gamma   90.00
#
_symmetry.space_group_name_H-M   'P 1'
#
loop_
_entity.id
_entity.type
_entity.pdbx_description
1 polymer ?
#
loop_
_entity_poly.entity_id
_entity_poly.type
_entity_poly.pdbx_seq_one_letter_code
_entity_poly.pdbx_strand_id
1 'polypeptide(L)'
;MLIRPATSHTLTQCWYTRIHQPGPKRWRDENGTLHAVCRHCEREVHSQGGKSWVLSDGIDLDALATSSSIRFICVTNIADGLVVARYPIERDASPRQVEDFLSEITARHEAGTDGKSLDVRLMGGPKG
;
A
#
# COMPACT_ATOMS: atom_id res chain seq x y z
N MET A 1 -4.57 -41.94 -3.76
CA MET A 1 -5.49 -40.81 -4.00
C MET A 1 -4.74 -39.54 -3.63
N LEU A 2 -4.15 -38.87 -4.62
CA LEU A 2 -3.46 -37.58 -4.41
C LEU A 2 -4.56 -36.53 -4.17
N ILE A 3 -4.59 -35.97 -2.96
CA ILE A 3 -5.43 -34.82 -2.65
C ILE A 3 -4.92 -33.69 -3.54
N ARG A 4 -5.63 -33.38 -4.63
CA ARG A 4 -5.49 -32.13 -5.36
C ARG A 4 -6.27 -31.08 -4.56
N PRO A 5 -5.62 -30.10 -3.91
CA PRO A 5 -6.34 -29.08 -3.17
C PRO A 5 -7.03 -28.14 -4.17
N ALA A 6 -8.24 -28.49 -4.54
CA ALA A 6 -9.15 -27.55 -5.18
C ALA A 6 -9.64 -26.57 -4.09
N THR A 7 -9.43 -25.27 -4.35
CA THR A 7 -10.27 -24.15 -3.91
C THR A 7 -10.17 -23.62 -2.47
N SER A 8 -9.00 -23.62 -1.83
CA SER A 8 -8.75 -22.60 -0.78
C SER A 8 -7.61 -21.66 -1.19
N HIS A 9 -7.91 -20.77 -2.16
CA HIS A 9 -6.98 -19.75 -2.63
C HIS A 9 -6.50 -18.80 -1.51
N THR A 10 -7.22 -18.77 -0.38
CA THR A 10 -6.94 -17.99 0.85
C THR A 10 -5.82 -18.56 1.73
N LEU A 11 -5.31 -19.77 1.45
CA LEU A 11 -4.19 -20.40 2.19
C LEU A 11 -2.88 -20.45 1.39
N THR A 12 -2.81 -19.69 0.29
CA THR A 12 -1.62 -19.65 -0.56
C THR A 12 -0.59 -18.67 0.01
N GLN A 13 0.71 -18.97 -0.18
CA GLN A 13 1.82 -18.25 0.47
C GLN A 13 1.72 -16.71 0.33
N CYS A 14 1.24 -16.22 -0.82
CA CYS A 14 1.10 -14.80 -1.08
C CYS A 14 0.13 -14.08 -0.15
N TRP A 15 -0.87 -14.76 0.44
CA TRP A 15 -1.76 -14.16 1.43
C TRP A 15 -1.08 -13.93 2.77
N TYR A 16 -0.20 -14.85 3.17
CA TYR A 16 0.58 -14.73 4.41
C TYR A 16 1.68 -13.69 4.31
N THR A 17 2.39 -13.68 3.19
CA THR A 17 3.49 -12.72 2.97
C THR A 17 3.02 -11.37 2.45
N ARG A 18 1.77 -11.28 1.97
CA ARG A 18 1.21 -10.15 1.21
C ARG A 18 1.98 -9.81 -0.07
N ILE A 19 2.82 -10.74 -0.55
CA ILE A 19 3.63 -10.56 -1.75
C ILE A 19 3.05 -11.44 -2.85
N HIS A 20 2.36 -10.81 -3.79
CA HIS A 20 1.90 -11.49 -5.00
C HIS A 20 3.00 -11.55 -6.05
N GLN A 21 3.10 -12.68 -6.74
CA GLN A 21 4.13 -12.91 -7.74
C GLN A 21 3.48 -13.15 -9.10
N PRO A 22 3.74 -12.27 -10.09
CA PRO A 22 3.10 -12.37 -11.40
C PRO A 22 3.55 -13.65 -12.12
N GLY A 23 2.60 -14.27 -12.81
CA GLY A 23 2.89 -15.31 -13.78
C GLY A 23 3.67 -14.79 -15.00
N PRO A 24 4.03 -15.70 -15.92
CA PRO A 24 4.79 -15.36 -17.11
C PRO A 24 3.96 -14.53 -18.12
N LYS A 25 2.65 -14.74 -18.17
CA LYS A 25 1.75 -13.99 -19.06
C LYS A 25 1.42 -12.64 -18.40
N ARG A 26 1.76 -11.56 -19.11
CA ARG A 26 1.53 -10.17 -18.68
C ARG A 26 0.96 -9.37 -19.84
N TRP A 27 0.12 -8.39 -19.55
CA TRP A 27 -0.44 -7.46 -20.53
C TRP A 27 -0.41 -6.04 -19.97
N ARG A 28 -0.56 -5.03 -20.83
CA ARG A 28 -0.68 -3.63 -20.41
C ARG A 28 -2.07 -3.11 -20.73
N ASP A 29 -2.60 -2.26 -19.86
CA ASP A 29 -3.78 -1.46 -20.16
C ASP A 29 -3.40 -0.14 -20.88
N GLU A 30 -4.42 0.63 -21.23
CA GLU A 30 -4.30 1.92 -21.93
C GLU A 30 -3.54 2.98 -21.11
N ASN A 31 -3.51 2.84 -19.78
CA ASN A 31 -2.80 3.72 -18.87
C ASN A 31 -1.34 3.29 -18.65
N GLY A 32 -0.91 2.20 -19.30
CA GLY A 32 0.43 1.64 -19.18
C GLY A 32 0.64 0.72 -17.98
N THR A 33 -0.41 0.45 -17.18
CA THR A 33 -0.35 -0.48 -16.04
C THR A 33 -0.12 -1.90 -16.54
N LEU A 34 0.83 -2.62 -15.94
CA LEU A 34 1.06 -4.04 -16.20
C LEU A 34 0.08 -4.88 -15.39
N HIS A 35 -0.55 -5.84 -16.03
CA HIS A 35 -1.46 -6.80 -15.42
C HIS A 35 -0.92 -8.23 -15.62
N ALA A 36 -1.21 -9.11 -14.67
CA ALA A 36 -0.84 -10.52 -14.68
C ALA A 36 -1.77 -11.32 -13.78
N VAL A 37 -1.61 -12.65 -13.78
CA VAL A 37 -2.25 -13.53 -12.80
C VAL A 37 -1.19 -14.01 -11.81
N CYS A 38 -1.45 -13.92 -10.51
CA CYS A 38 -0.53 -14.38 -9.47
C CYS A 38 -0.32 -15.89 -9.57
N ARG A 39 0.94 -16.36 -9.57
CA ARG A 39 1.26 -17.79 -9.66
C ARG A 39 0.88 -18.62 -8.42
N HIS A 40 0.50 -17.96 -7.32
CA HIS A 40 0.18 -18.60 -6.05
C HIS A 40 -1.33 -18.66 -5.80
N CYS A 41 -1.98 -17.50 -5.73
CA CYS A 41 -3.42 -17.43 -5.47
C CYS A 41 -4.28 -17.44 -6.74
N GLU A 42 -3.67 -17.34 -7.92
CA GLU A 42 -4.35 -17.28 -9.23
C GLU A 42 -5.31 -16.10 -9.39
N ARG A 43 -5.20 -15.09 -8.52
CA ARG A 43 -5.91 -13.82 -8.68
C ARG A 43 -5.18 -12.87 -9.60
N GLU A 44 -5.95 -12.01 -10.25
CA GLU A 44 -5.43 -10.93 -11.07
C GLU A 44 -4.66 -9.92 -10.21
N VAL A 45 -3.51 -9.49 -10.71
CA VAL A 45 -2.62 -8.53 -10.06
C VAL A 45 -2.13 -7.52 -11.07
N HIS A 46 -1.86 -6.31 -10.61
CA HIS A 46 -1.35 -5.24 -11.45
C HIS A 46 -0.15 -4.50 -10.84
N SER A 47 0.57 -3.76 -11.68
CA SER A 47 1.79 -3.06 -11.34
C SER A 47 2.04 -1.86 -12.25
N GLN A 48 2.40 -0.71 -11.67
CA GLN A 48 2.79 0.47 -12.46
C GLN A 48 4.24 0.38 -13.00
N GLY A 49 5.11 -0.40 -12.37
CA GLY A 49 6.55 -0.46 -12.70
C GLY A 49 7.14 -1.86 -12.83
N GLY A 50 6.33 -2.92 -12.72
CA GLY A 50 6.72 -4.32 -12.76
C GLY A 50 7.49 -4.83 -11.53
N LYS A 51 7.83 -3.95 -10.58
CA LYS A 51 8.62 -4.26 -9.37
C LYS A 51 7.75 -4.67 -8.16
N SER A 52 6.57 -4.08 -8.02
CA SER A 52 5.61 -4.38 -6.95
C SER A 52 4.26 -4.71 -7.57
N TRP A 53 3.56 -5.72 -7.05
CA TRP A 53 2.32 -6.24 -7.61
C TRP A 53 1.24 -6.28 -6.54
N VAL A 54 0.07 -5.71 -6.87
CA VAL A 54 -1.09 -5.60 -5.99
C VAL A 54 -2.28 -6.31 -6.60
N LEU A 55 -3.23 -6.78 -5.79
CA LEU A 55 -4.46 -7.42 -6.27
C LEU A 55 -5.33 -6.45 -7.07
N SER A 56 -5.84 -6.89 -8.22
CA SER A 56 -6.73 -6.08 -9.06
C SER A 56 -8.16 -5.99 -8.53
N ASP A 57 -8.58 -6.97 -7.72
CA ASP A 57 -9.88 -7.01 -7.04
C ASP A 57 -9.82 -6.40 -5.61
N GLY A 58 -8.67 -5.86 -5.22
CA GLY A 58 -8.49 -5.10 -3.99
C GLY A 58 -8.91 -3.64 -4.15
N ILE A 59 -9.30 -3.01 -3.04
CA ILE A 59 -9.32 -1.54 -2.99
C ILE A 59 -7.86 -1.10 -3.07
N ASP A 60 -7.48 -0.50 -4.20
CA ASP A 60 -6.19 0.16 -4.34
C ASP A 60 -6.18 1.38 -3.39
N LEU A 61 -5.65 1.17 -2.19
CA LEU A 61 -5.57 2.20 -1.16
C LEU A 61 -4.66 3.36 -1.59
N ASP A 62 -3.70 3.13 -2.48
CA ASP A 62 -2.80 4.17 -2.98
C ASP A 62 -3.51 5.02 -4.03
N ALA A 63 -4.23 4.40 -4.98
CA ALA A 63 -5.09 5.12 -5.92
C ALA A 63 -6.24 5.85 -5.21
N LEU A 64 -6.87 5.20 -4.22
CA LEU A 64 -7.92 5.81 -3.41
C LEU A 64 -7.39 6.99 -2.60
N ALA A 65 -6.22 6.86 -1.96
CA ALA A 65 -5.55 7.95 -1.27
C ALA A 65 -5.17 9.10 -2.23
N THR A 66 -4.76 8.77 -3.46
CA THR A 66 -4.45 9.76 -4.50
C THR A 66 -5.70 10.49 -5.00
N SER A 67 -6.87 9.85 -4.97
CA SER A 67 -8.16 10.46 -5.32
C SER A 67 -8.85 11.19 -4.16
N SER A 68 -8.35 10.98 -2.93
CA SER A 68 -8.94 11.55 -1.72
C SER A 68 -8.56 13.02 -1.58
N SER A 69 -9.58 13.89 -1.47
CA SER A 69 -9.41 15.31 -1.13
C SER A 69 -9.00 15.54 0.32
N ILE A 70 -9.04 14.50 1.15
CA ILE A 70 -8.68 14.53 2.57
C ILE A 70 -7.18 14.31 2.69
N ARG A 71 -6.50 15.27 3.32
CA ARG A 71 -5.09 15.18 3.70
C ARG A 71 -4.97 14.51 5.06
N PHE A 72 -4.00 13.63 5.23
CA PHE A 72 -3.71 13.00 6.52
C PHE A 72 -2.24 12.63 6.65
N ILE A 73 -1.72 12.61 7.87
CA ILE A 73 -0.42 12.03 8.18
C ILE A 73 -0.64 10.56 8.51
N CYS A 74 0.09 9.68 7.83
CA CYS A 74 0.05 8.24 8.00
C CYS A 74 1.33 7.77 8.69
N VAL A 75 1.19 6.96 9.74
CA VAL A 75 2.30 6.25 10.40
C VAL A 75 2.24 4.79 9.98
N THR A 76 3.28 4.29 9.34
CA THR A 76 3.33 2.96 8.74
C THR A 76 4.49 2.17 9.33
N ASN A 77 4.23 0.96 9.79
CA ASN A 77 5.29 0.00 10.06
C ASN A 77 5.80 -0.59 8.74
N ILE A 78 7.03 -0.25 8.38
CA ILE A 78 7.72 -0.67 7.17
C ILE A 78 7.97 -2.18 7.18
N ALA A 79 8.14 -2.81 8.36
CA ALA A 79 8.47 -4.23 8.46
C ALA A 79 7.32 -5.14 7.97
N ASP A 80 6.07 -4.75 8.21
CA ASP A 80 4.87 -5.52 7.85
C ASP A 80 3.92 -4.76 6.89
N GLY A 81 4.27 -3.52 6.53
CA GLY A 81 3.50 -2.64 5.66
C GLY A 81 2.18 -2.16 6.28
N LEU A 82 2.02 -2.22 7.60
CA LEU A 82 0.77 -1.88 8.27
C LEU A 82 0.70 -0.43 8.70
N VAL A 83 -0.46 0.20 8.46
CA VAL A 83 -0.77 1.52 9.01
C VAL A 83 -1.07 1.37 10.50
N VAL A 84 -0.26 2.04 11.33
CA VAL A 84 -0.37 2.03 12.80
C VAL A 84 -1.23 3.20 13.28
N ALA A 85 -1.18 4.34 12.59
CA ALA A 85 -2.00 5.51 12.90
C ALA A 85 -2.28 6.39 11.68
N ARG A 86 -3.40 7.11 11.72
CA ARG A 86 -3.75 8.17 10.77
C ARG A 86 -4.21 9.41 11.52
N TYR A 87 -3.67 10.56 11.14
CA TYR A 87 -4.03 11.86 11.69
C TYR A 87 -4.61 12.73 10.59
N PRO A 88 -5.90 13.08 10.63
CA PRO A 88 -6.48 13.99 9.65
C PRO A 88 -5.80 15.36 9.72
N ILE A 89 -5.61 15.98 8.57
CA ILE A 89 -5.13 17.36 8.45
C ILE A 89 -6.27 18.23 7.98
N GLU A 90 -6.46 19.37 8.65
CA GLU A 90 -7.43 20.38 8.27
C GLU A 90 -7.24 20.82 6.81
N ARG A 91 -8.35 21.03 6.11
CA ARG A 91 -8.33 21.28 4.65
C ARG A 91 -7.58 22.56 4.28
N ASP A 92 -7.55 23.53 5.19
CA ASP A 92 -6.92 24.85 5.06
C ASP A 92 -5.59 24.97 5.81
N ALA A 93 -5.09 23.87 6.42
CA ALA A 93 -3.78 23.86 7.05
C ALA A 93 -2.69 24.33 6.08
N SER A 94 -1.91 25.32 6.53
CA SER A 94 -0.77 25.86 5.82
C SER A 94 0.40 24.86 5.76
N PRO A 95 1.33 24.99 4.80
CA PRO A 95 2.50 24.11 4.72
C PRO A 95 3.29 24.03 6.04
N ARG A 96 3.45 25.16 6.73
CA ARG A 96 4.14 25.22 8.03
C ARG A 96 3.39 24.44 9.11
N GLN A 97 2.07 24.56 9.20
CA GLN A 97 1.28 23.78 10.15
C GLN A 97 1.35 22.27 9.85
N VAL A 98 1.44 21.89 8.58
CA VAL A 98 1.61 20.49 8.18
C VAL A 98 3.00 19.98 8.58
N GLU A 99 4.06 20.76 8.37
CA GLU A 99 5.43 20.42 8.78
C GLU A 99 5.56 20.30 10.30
N ASP A 100 5.00 21.26 11.05
CA ASP A 100 5.00 21.24 12.51
C ASP A 100 4.27 19.99 13.03
N PHE A 101 3.13 19.65 12.44
CA PHE A 101 2.36 18.48 12.81
C PHE A 101 3.06 17.17 12.41
N LEU A 102 3.73 17.13 11.25
CA LEU A 102 4.55 15.99 10.83
C LEU A 102 5.69 15.74 11.82
N SER A 103 6.37 16.80 12.27
CA SER A 103 7.44 16.72 13.27
C SER A 103 6.92 16.21 14.61
N GLU A 104 5.78 16.73 15.06
CA GLU A 104 5.12 16.29 16.29
C GLU A 104 4.77 14.79 16.25
N ILE A 105 4.15 14.32 15.17
CA ILE A 105 3.78 12.91 15.01
C ILE A 105 5.02 12.02 14.91
N THR A 106 6.07 12.47 14.21
CA THR A 106 7.34 11.73 14.11
C THR A 106 7.96 11.54 15.49
N ALA A 107 8.03 12.59 16.30
CA ALA A 107 8.55 12.53 17.66
C ALA A 107 7.68 11.63 18.56
N ARG A 108 6.34 11.75 18.48
CA ARG A 108 5.40 10.97 19.27
C ARG A 108 5.52 9.46 19.04
N HIS A 109 5.77 9.05 17.80
CA HIS A 109 5.89 7.64 17.43
C HIS A 109 7.33 7.12 17.49
N GLU A 110 8.29 7.97 17.86
CA GLU A 110 9.72 7.66 17.84
C GLU A 110 10.17 7.14 16.46
N ALA A 111 9.51 7.60 15.40
CA ALA A 111 9.81 7.16 14.04
C ALA A 111 11.21 7.64 13.64
N GLY A 112 12.04 6.71 13.16
CA GLY A 112 13.46 6.97 12.85
C GLY A 112 14.45 6.72 13.99
N THR A 113 14.01 6.21 15.15
CA THR A 113 14.92 5.67 16.18
C THR A 113 15.27 4.20 15.90
N ASP A 114 16.51 3.81 16.22
CA ASP A 114 17.02 2.45 16.00
C ASP A 114 16.14 1.42 16.72
N GLY A 115 15.44 0.60 15.92
CA GLY A 115 14.62 -0.52 16.40
C GLY A 115 13.13 -0.43 16.05
N LYS A 116 12.61 0.74 15.64
CA LYS A 116 11.22 0.89 15.18
C LYS A 116 11.21 1.25 13.70
N SER A 117 10.81 0.28 12.86
CA SER A 117 10.62 0.46 11.42
C SER A 117 9.37 1.29 11.11
N LEU A 118 9.18 2.45 11.75
CA LEU A 118 8.03 3.33 11.48
C LEU A 118 8.41 4.44 10.51
N ASP A 119 7.56 4.64 9.51
CA ASP A 119 7.64 5.68 8.51
C ASP A 119 6.43 6.60 8.65
N VAL A 120 6.65 7.92 8.65
CA VAL A 120 5.62 8.94 8.82
C VAL A 120 5.56 9.80 7.57
N ARG A 121 4.41 9.82 6.89
CA ARG A 121 4.25 10.55 5.63
C ARG A 121 2.93 11.30 5.56
N LEU A 122 2.97 12.46 4.92
CA LEU A 122 1.77 13.14 4.43
C LEU A 122 1.19 12.34 3.25
N MET A 123 -0.11 12.07 3.29
CA MET A 123 -0.86 11.34 2.28
C MET A 123 -2.12 12.11 1.87
N GLY A 124 -2.54 11.93 0.61
CA GLY A 124 -3.72 12.58 0.04
C GLY A 124 -3.55 14.08 -0.26
N GLY A 125 -4.65 14.72 -0.66
CA GLY A 125 -4.67 16.13 -1.06
C GLY A 125 -4.56 16.34 -2.58
N PRO A 126 -4.97 17.52 -3.09
CA PRO A 126 -4.89 17.81 -4.51
C PRO A 126 -3.43 17.73 -4.98
N LYS A 127 -3.19 17.04 -6.11
CA LYS A 127 -1.95 17.22 -6.87
C LYS A 127 -1.84 18.71 -7.19
N GLY A 128 -0.82 19.37 -6.65
CA GLY A 128 -0.42 20.70 -7.10
C GLY A 128 -0.12 20.71 -8.58
#